data_AF-A0A538BVJ5-F1
#
_entry.id   AF-A0A538BVJ5-F1
#
_cell.length_a   1.000
_cell.length_b   1.000
_cell.length_c   1.000
_cell.angle_alpha   90.00
_cell.angle_beta   90.00
_cell.angle_gamma   90.00
#
_symmetry.space_group_name_H-M   'P 1'
#
loop_
_entity.id
_entity.type
_entity.pdbx_description
1 polymer ?
#
loop_
_entity_poly.entity_id
_entity_poly.type
_entity_poly.pdbx_seq_one_letter_code
_entity_poly.pdbx_strand_id
1 'polypeptide(L)'
;MNIRLDREARHSAEANFVGIRSERVLFSRRTDSRTYLVHRNDFGIGSASGAFEGNDKALYDRGRVIMKALGIPTSERGQQTVIAERHQAAEVAGESGEIRMGEVERGGRFATIQRDIGGLQVWSSRFVLALAKDGQIGFMELHWPEIPSPLLEEARRLQHMVKRRWKPPSYRNGKVESVEPGIIHSPALSFVMDIYPAIRVIYGSTSKGRAGKKAALYLDRHGKPVPIPRVGEMPYEERLERSRS
;
A
#
# COMPACT_ATOMS: atom_id res chain seq x y z
N MET A 1 -3.70 -15.71 15.04
CA MET A 1 -2.37 -15.61 14.39
C MET A 1 -1.34 -15.80 15.50
N ASN A 2 -0.52 -16.86 15.45
CA ASN A 2 0.49 -17.10 16.48
C ASN A 2 1.84 -16.60 15.98
N ILE A 3 2.27 -15.44 16.50
CA ILE A 3 3.63 -14.92 16.32
C ILE A 3 4.43 -15.38 17.54
N ARG A 4 5.56 -16.07 17.33
CA ARG A 4 6.45 -16.46 18.41
C ARG A 4 7.37 -15.27 18.72
N LEU A 5 7.30 -14.78 19.96
CA LEU A 5 8.17 -13.74 20.48
C LEU A 5 9.27 -14.39 21.33
N ASP A 6 10.43 -13.75 21.37
CA ASP A 6 11.50 -14.15 22.29
C ASP A 6 11.14 -13.77 23.72
N ARG A 7 11.88 -14.34 24.69
CA ARG A 7 11.65 -14.13 26.12
C ARG A 7 11.82 -12.66 26.54
N GLU A 8 12.72 -11.95 25.85
CA GLU A 8 12.94 -10.52 26.01
C GLU A 8 12.25 -9.74 24.88
N ALA A 9 11.18 -9.03 25.22
CA ALA A 9 10.43 -8.20 24.27
C ALA A 9 10.18 -6.82 24.88
N ARG A 10 10.49 -5.78 24.09
CA ARG A 10 10.16 -4.40 24.42
C ARG A 10 8.80 -4.06 23.82
N HIS A 11 7.97 -3.36 24.57
CA HIS A 11 6.68 -2.88 24.11
C HIS A 11 6.64 -1.35 24.19
N SER A 12 5.94 -0.73 23.27
CA SER A 12 5.68 0.71 23.30
C SER A 12 4.32 1.01 22.65
N ALA A 13 3.76 2.16 23.00
CA ALA A 13 2.56 2.70 22.41
C ALA A 13 2.76 4.19 22.15
N GLU A 14 2.32 4.66 20.99
CA GLU A 14 2.38 6.07 20.61
C GLU A 14 1.21 6.39 19.69
N ALA A 15 0.44 7.42 20.02
CA ALA A 15 -0.80 7.79 19.34
C ALA A 15 -1.74 6.58 19.15
N ASN A 16 -1.99 6.19 17.90
CA ASN A 16 -2.83 5.07 17.50
C ASN A 16 -2.04 3.77 17.24
N PHE A 17 -0.76 3.71 17.58
CA PHE A 17 0.08 2.52 17.40
C PHE A 17 0.40 1.82 18.72
N VAL A 18 0.43 0.50 18.67
CA VAL A 18 1.08 -0.33 19.69
C VAL A 18 2.04 -1.30 19.02
N GLY A 19 3.23 -1.45 19.60
CA GLY A 19 4.31 -2.24 19.03
C GLY A 19 4.97 -3.14 20.04
N ILE A 20 5.49 -4.26 19.54
CA ILE A 20 6.33 -5.20 20.27
C ILE A 20 7.56 -5.47 19.42
N ARG A 21 8.74 -5.34 20.01
CA ARG A 21 10.02 -5.67 19.39
C ARG A 21 10.76 -6.67 20.24
N SER A 22 11.06 -7.83 19.67
CA SER A 22 12.03 -8.79 20.19
C SER A 22 13.29 -8.79 19.32
N GLU A 23 14.24 -9.67 19.64
CA GLU A 23 15.43 -9.88 18.80
C GLU A 23 15.06 -10.38 17.39
N ARG A 24 14.03 -11.23 17.30
CA ARG A 24 13.64 -11.88 16.05
C ARG A 24 12.51 -11.17 15.32
N VAL A 25 11.60 -10.52 16.02
CA VAL A 25 10.36 -10.01 15.42
C VAL A 25 10.08 -8.57 15.84
N LEU A 26 9.71 -7.75 14.86
CA LEU A 26 8.99 -6.51 15.04
C LEU A 26 7.52 -6.73 14.67
N PHE A 27 6.64 -6.46 15.62
CA PHE A 27 5.20 -6.43 15.45
C PHE A 27 4.68 -5.03 15.75
N SER A 28 3.80 -4.50 14.92
CA SER A 28 3.06 -3.28 15.21
C SER A 28 1.62 -3.43 14.72
N ARG A 29 0.69 -2.80 15.43
CA ARG A 29 -0.69 -2.64 14.97
C ARG A 29 -1.17 -1.23 15.24
N ARG A 30 -2.14 -0.80 14.43
CA ARG A 30 -2.96 0.35 14.79
C ARG A 30 -4.14 -0.07 15.65
N THR A 31 -4.57 0.83 16.53
CA THR A 31 -5.74 0.65 17.40
C THR A 31 -7.02 1.17 16.76
N ASP A 32 -6.92 2.05 15.77
CA ASP A 32 -8.03 2.71 15.07
C ASP A 32 -8.42 2.03 13.73
N SER A 33 -7.71 1.00 13.33
CA SER A 33 -7.87 0.34 12.03
C SER A 33 -7.32 -1.09 12.07
N ARG A 34 -7.75 -1.95 11.13
CA ARG A 34 -7.18 -3.29 10.98
C ARG A 34 -5.85 -3.21 10.23
N THR A 35 -4.87 -2.58 10.87
CA THR A 35 -3.52 -2.39 10.35
C THR A 35 -2.54 -3.18 11.18
N TYR A 36 -1.74 -4.02 10.53
CA TYR A 36 -0.77 -4.91 11.15
C TYR A 36 0.52 -4.90 10.34
N LEU A 37 1.64 -4.76 11.02
CA LEU A 37 2.98 -4.87 10.48
C LEU A 37 3.71 -5.98 11.23
N VAL A 38 4.30 -6.91 10.49
CA VAL A 38 5.15 -7.96 11.03
C VAL A 38 6.42 -7.99 10.20
N HIS A 39 7.56 -7.97 10.87
CA HIS A 39 8.84 -8.12 10.22
C HIS A 39 9.73 -9.03 11.07
N ARG A 40 10.27 -10.09 10.47
CA ARG A 40 11.36 -10.85 11.08
C ARG A 40 12.68 -10.16 10.77
N ASN A 41 13.46 -9.85 11.80
CA ASN A 41 14.72 -9.13 11.66
C ASN A 41 15.78 -9.94 10.87
N ASP A 42 15.60 -11.26 10.82
CA ASP A 42 16.46 -12.21 10.12
C ASP A 42 15.82 -12.75 8.83
N PHE A 43 14.80 -12.08 8.27
CA PHE A 43 14.19 -12.44 6.99
C PHE A 43 14.93 -11.80 5.80
N GLY A 44 15.06 -12.56 4.71
CA GLY A 44 15.76 -12.14 3.50
C GLY A 44 16.48 -13.30 2.83
N ILE A 45 17.07 -13.06 1.67
CA ILE A 45 17.97 -14.04 1.04
C ILE A 45 19.37 -13.86 1.64
N GLY A 46 20.04 -14.99 1.90
CA GLY A 46 21.31 -15.01 2.63
C GLY A 46 21.18 -14.85 4.16
N SER A 47 19.98 -14.58 4.68
CA SER A 47 19.73 -14.48 6.12
C SER A 47 19.40 -15.84 6.75
N ALA A 48 19.46 -15.92 8.08
CA ALA A 48 19.23 -17.15 8.82
C ALA A 48 17.83 -17.75 8.59
N SER A 49 16.78 -16.92 8.51
CA SER A 49 15.42 -17.41 8.23
C SER A 49 15.16 -17.66 6.75
N GLY A 50 15.97 -17.09 5.86
CA GLY A 50 15.83 -17.21 4.41
C GLY A 50 14.48 -16.71 3.87
N ALA A 51 14.24 -16.98 2.59
CA ALA A 51 12.97 -16.72 1.92
C ALA A 51 12.27 -18.03 1.52
N PHE A 52 10.95 -18.02 1.49
CA PHE A 52 10.13 -19.16 1.06
C PHE A 52 10.29 -19.45 -0.45
N GLU A 53 10.58 -20.70 -0.79
CA GLU A 53 10.84 -21.14 -2.17
C GLU A 53 9.66 -21.89 -2.82
N GLY A 54 8.56 -22.12 -2.09
CA GLY A 54 7.38 -22.81 -2.62
C GLY A 54 6.59 -21.99 -3.65
N ASN A 55 5.53 -22.55 -4.23
CA ASN A 55 4.80 -21.90 -5.33
C ASN A 55 3.87 -20.73 -4.89
N ASP A 56 3.38 -19.95 -5.86
CA ASP A 56 2.48 -18.81 -5.62
C ASP A 56 1.19 -19.21 -4.88
N LYS A 57 0.65 -20.39 -5.19
CA LYS A 57 -0.58 -20.90 -4.57
C LYS A 57 -0.40 -21.04 -3.06
N ALA A 58 0.74 -21.56 -2.61
CA ALA A 58 1.03 -21.71 -1.18
C ALA A 58 1.10 -20.34 -0.46
N LEU A 59 1.69 -19.32 -1.09
CA LEU A 59 1.71 -17.95 -0.55
C LEU A 59 0.28 -17.39 -0.39
N TYR A 60 -0.56 -17.55 -1.42
CA TYR A 60 -1.94 -17.08 -1.36
C TYR A 60 -2.78 -17.85 -0.35
N ASP A 61 -2.66 -19.18 -0.28
CA ASP A 61 -3.40 -19.99 0.68
C ASP A 61 -3.06 -19.58 2.11
N ARG A 62 -1.77 -19.35 2.39
CA ARG A 62 -1.32 -18.85 3.68
C ARG A 62 -1.87 -17.45 3.97
N GLY A 63 -1.82 -16.55 2.98
CA GLY A 63 -2.42 -15.21 3.09
C GLY A 63 -3.92 -15.25 3.40
N ARG A 64 -4.68 -16.10 2.72
CA ARG A 64 -6.13 -16.26 2.97
C ARG A 64 -6.43 -16.76 4.39
N VAL A 65 -5.62 -17.69 4.90
CA VAL A 65 -5.74 -18.19 6.29
C VAL A 65 -5.50 -17.05 7.28
N ILE A 66 -4.44 -16.25 7.07
CA ILE A 66 -4.13 -15.10 7.92
C ILE A 66 -5.26 -14.06 7.87
N MET A 67 -5.68 -13.66 6.67
CA MET A 67 -6.76 -12.68 6.49
C MET A 67 -8.07 -13.16 7.12
N LYS A 68 -8.42 -14.45 6.99
CA LYS A 68 -9.59 -15.03 7.66
C LYS A 68 -9.46 -14.95 9.18
N ALA A 69 -8.30 -15.28 9.74
CA ALA A 69 -8.04 -15.20 11.17
C ALA A 69 -8.08 -13.76 11.72
N LEU A 70 -7.82 -12.76 10.87
CA LEU A 70 -7.92 -11.34 11.19
C LEU A 70 -9.31 -10.75 10.89
N GLY A 71 -10.29 -11.58 10.54
CA GLY A 71 -11.66 -11.16 10.26
C GLY A 71 -11.80 -10.30 8.99
N ILE A 72 -10.85 -10.38 8.05
CA ILE A 72 -10.90 -9.62 6.80
C ILE A 72 -11.86 -10.30 5.81
N PRO A 73 -12.94 -9.62 5.39
CA PRO A 73 -13.95 -10.20 4.50
C PRO A 73 -13.34 -10.70 3.19
N THR A 74 -13.82 -11.84 2.70
CA THR A 74 -13.42 -12.38 1.39
C THR A 74 -13.95 -11.54 0.25
N SER A 75 -15.13 -10.93 0.43
CA SER A 75 -15.79 -10.04 -0.53
C SER A 75 -15.05 -8.72 -0.77
N GLU A 76 -14.10 -8.37 0.11
CA GLU A 76 -13.33 -7.12 -0.02
C GLU A 76 -11.97 -7.32 -0.73
N ARG A 77 -11.71 -8.51 -1.25
CA ARG A 77 -10.42 -8.86 -1.85
C ARG A 77 -10.48 -8.64 -3.35
N GLY A 78 -9.68 -7.70 -3.83
CA GLY A 78 -9.51 -7.41 -5.25
C GLY A 78 -8.38 -8.22 -5.87
N GLN A 79 -7.61 -7.54 -6.72
CA GLN A 79 -6.51 -8.13 -7.48
C GLN A 79 -5.46 -8.80 -6.57
N GLN A 80 -5.03 -10.00 -6.97
CA GLN A 80 -3.97 -10.76 -6.31
C GLN A 80 -2.77 -10.87 -7.26
N THR A 81 -1.58 -10.53 -6.78
CA THR A 81 -0.34 -10.65 -7.55
C THR A 81 0.79 -11.20 -6.68
N VAL A 82 1.73 -11.91 -7.29
CA VAL A 82 3.01 -12.21 -6.66
C VAL A 82 4.08 -11.36 -7.31
N ILE A 83 4.82 -10.64 -6.48
CA ILE A 83 5.98 -9.85 -6.89
C ILE A 83 7.22 -10.64 -6.47
N ALA A 84 8.09 -10.94 -7.42
CA ALA A 84 9.38 -11.57 -7.17
C ALA A 84 10.47 -10.50 -7.29
N GLU A 85 11.24 -10.31 -6.22
CA GLU A 85 12.41 -9.45 -6.25
C GLU A 85 13.57 -10.12 -7.00
N ARG A 86 14.45 -9.28 -7.55
CA ARG A 86 15.75 -9.67 -8.10
C ARG A 86 16.78 -8.67 -7.60
N HIS A 87 17.91 -9.15 -7.12
CA HIS A 87 18.96 -8.35 -6.53
C HIS A 87 20.20 -8.46 -7.42
N GLN A 88 20.94 -7.38 -7.56
CA GLN A 88 22.21 -7.37 -8.29
C GLN A 88 23.17 -6.43 -7.57
N ALA A 89 24.29 -6.97 -7.10
CA ALA A 89 25.35 -6.16 -6.52
C ALA A 89 26.22 -5.57 -7.63
N ALA A 90 26.84 -4.43 -7.35
CA ALA A 90 27.86 -3.84 -8.21
C ALA A 90 29.06 -3.48 -7.36
N GLU A 91 30.26 -3.79 -7.84
CA GLU A 91 31.52 -3.46 -7.19
C GLU A 91 32.23 -2.37 -7.99
N VAL A 92 32.82 -1.39 -7.30
CA VAL A 92 33.68 -0.39 -7.91
C VAL A 92 35.11 -0.90 -7.86
N ALA A 93 35.71 -1.16 -9.03
CA ALA A 93 37.06 -1.68 -9.13
C ALA A 93 38.10 -0.59 -8.86
N GLY A 94 38.59 -0.52 -7.61
CA GLY A 94 39.79 0.24 -7.22
C GLY A 94 39.86 1.69 -7.73
N GLU A 95 41.08 2.16 -8.05
CA GLU A 95 41.34 3.54 -8.50
C GLU A 95 40.77 3.88 -9.88
N SER A 96 40.42 2.87 -10.70
CA SER A 96 39.86 3.13 -12.04
C SER A 96 38.41 3.59 -12.02
N GLY A 97 37.71 3.39 -10.89
CA GLY A 97 36.29 3.73 -10.75
C GLY A 97 35.37 2.89 -11.64
N GLU A 98 35.88 1.82 -12.27
CA GLU A 98 35.10 0.97 -13.16
C GLU A 98 34.05 0.19 -12.35
N ILE A 99 32.77 0.29 -12.74
CA ILE A 99 31.69 -0.45 -12.09
C ILE A 99 31.56 -1.83 -12.74
N ARG A 100 31.77 -2.88 -11.93
CA ARG A 100 31.55 -4.27 -12.33
C ARG A 100 30.25 -4.75 -11.74
N MET A 101 29.30 -5.06 -12.61
CA MET A 101 28.02 -5.64 -12.21
C MET A 101 28.21 -7.12 -11.87
N GLY A 102 27.74 -7.54 -10.71
CA GLY A 102 27.64 -8.94 -10.32
C GLY A 102 26.47 -9.66 -11.00
N GLU A 103 26.27 -10.93 -10.64
CA GLU A 103 25.14 -11.71 -11.15
C GLU A 103 23.80 -11.22 -10.59
N VAL A 104 22.74 -11.43 -11.38
CA VAL A 104 21.38 -11.17 -10.91
C VAL A 104 20.92 -12.35 -10.09
N GLU A 105 20.78 -12.13 -8.79
CA GLU A 105 20.29 -13.11 -7.84
C GLU A 105 18.77 -12.97 -7.65
N ARG A 106 18.13 -14.07 -7.26
CA ARG A 106 16.72 -14.03 -6.86
C ARG A 106 16.61 -13.33 -5.51
N GLY A 107 15.55 -12.54 -5.36
CA GLY A 107 15.15 -11.86 -4.12
C GLY A 107 13.95 -12.56 -3.44
N GLY A 108 13.34 -11.89 -2.47
CA GLY A 108 12.12 -12.36 -1.81
C GLY A 108 10.90 -12.42 -2.75
N ARG A 109 9.85 -13.13 -2.31
CA ARG A 109 8.57 -13.19 -3.01
C ARG A 109 7.44 -12.71 -2.13
N PHE A 110 6.62 -11.84 -2.68
CA PHE A 110 5.57 -11.12 -1.95
C PHE A 110 4.23 -11.37 -2.61
N ALA A 111 3.34 -12.06 -1.92
CA ALA A 111 1.93 -12.10 -2.29
C ALA A 111 1.28 -10.79 -1.88
N THR A 112 0.68 -10.10 -2.85
CA THR A 112 -0.07 -8.86 -2.66
C THR A 112 -1.54 -9.09 -2.98
N ILE A 113 -2.42 -8.60 -2.12
CA ILE A 113 -3.87 -8.59 -2.34
C ILE A 113 -4.33 -7.14 -2.14
N GLN A 114 -4.82 -6.52 -3.21
CA GLN A 114 -5.42 -5.19 -3.13
C GLN A 114 -6.84 -5.28 -2.56
N ARG A 115 -7.30 -4.22 -1.92
CA ARG A 115 -8.68 -4.14 -1.45
C ARG A 115 -9.60 -3.56 -2.53
N ASP A 116 -10.73 -4.23 -2.72
CA ASP A 116 -11.83 -3.80 -3.58
C ASP A 116 -13.16 -4.03 -2.85
N ILE A 117 -14.07 -3.07 -2.85
CA ILE A 117 -15.39 -3.21 -2.22
C ILE A 117 -16.49 -3.06 -3.28
N GLY A 118 -16.89 -4.16 -3.91
CA GLY A 118 -17.96 -4.14 -4.92
C GLY A 118 -17.59 -3.35 -6.17
N GLY A 119 -16.35 -3.50 -6.65
CA GLY A 119 -15.80 -2.77 -7.79
C GLY A 119 -15.36 -1.35 -7.46
N LEU A 120 -15.20 -1.02 -6.18
CA LEU A 120 -14.59 0.22 -5.71
C LEU A 120 -13.19 -0.08 -5.22
N GLN A 121 -12.19 0.48 -5.89
CA GLN A 121 -10.81 0.36 -5.42
C GLN A 121 -10.63 1.18 -4.13
N VAL A 122 -10.05 0.56 -3.10
CA VAL A 122 -9.63 1.27 -1.89
C VAL A 122 -8.13 1.49 -2.00
N TRP A 123 -7.74 2.68 -2.44
CA TRP A 123 -6.34 2.97 -2.76
C TRP A 123 -5.47 2.93 -1.50
N SER A 124 -4.28 2.36 -1.63
CA SER A 124 -3.33 2.14 -0.52
C SER A 124 -3.79 1.14 0.55
N SER A 125 -4.98 0.55 0.44
CA SER A 125 -5.40 -0.59 1.26
C SER A 125 -5.00 -1.90 0.59
N ARG A 126 -4.10 -2.64 1.24
CA ARG A 126 -3.54 -3.88 0.72
C ARG A 126 -3.11 -4.81 1.83
N PHE A 127 -2.92 -6.06 1.43
CA PHE A 127 -2.23 -7.09 2.18
C PHE A 127 -0.99 -7.49 1.39
N VAL A 128 0.17 -7.46 2.04
CA VAL A 128 1.45 -7.93 1.49
C VAL A 128 1.99 -8.99 2.44
N LEU A 129 2.41 -10.12 1.90
CA LEU A 129 2.96 -11.23 2.67
C LEU A 129 4.18 -11.81 1.97
N ALA A 130 5.28 -11.93 2.70
CA ALA A 130 6.36 -12.82 2.37
C ALA A 130 6.58 -13.82 3.51
N LEU A 131 6.89 -15.06 3.14
CA LEU A 131 7.15 -16.15 4.09
C LEU A 131 8.66 -16.42 4.16
N ALA A 132 9.11 -16.82 5.35
CA ALA A 132 10.45 -17.36 5.55
C ALA A 132 10.53 -18.83 5.08
N LYS A 133 11.73 -19.43 5.04
CA LYS A 133 11.93 -20.83 4.61
C LYS A 133 11.06 -21.83 5.38
N ASP A 134 10.82 -21.56 6.66
CA ASP A 134 9.98 -22.37 7.56
C ASP A 134 8.46 -22.19 7.36
N GLY A 135 8.04 -21.37 6.38
CA GLY A 135 6.64 -21.06 6.09
C GLY A 135 5.97 -20.11 7.10
N GLN A 136 6.72 -19.60 8.09
CA GLN A 136 6.24 -18.55 8.98
C GLN A 136 6.29 -17.19 8.27
N ILE A 137 5.64 -16.20 8.87
CA ILE A 137 5.64 -14.82 8.37
C ILE A 137 7.07 -14.28 8.45
N GLY A 138 7.68 -13.97 7.30
CA GLY A 138 8.93 -13.22 7.20
C GLY A 138 8.67 -11.72 7.17
N PHE A 139 7.69 -11.31 6.37
CA PHE A 139 7.19 -9.95 6.28
C PHE A 139 5.68 -9.96 6.09
N MET A 140 4.97 -9.07 6.76
CA MET A 140 3.55 -8.83 6.52
C MET A 140 3.21 -7.36 6.72
N GLU A 141 2.49 -6.79 5.75
CA GLU A 141 1.79 -5.53 5.88
C GLU A 141 0.32 -5.80 5.57
N LEU A 142 -0.57 -5.55 6.53
CA LEU A 142 -2.00 -5.49 6.30
C LEU A 142 -2.45 -4.08 6.66
N HIS A 143 -3.13 -3.39 5.76
CA HIS A 143 -3.75 -2.12 6.05
C HIS A 143 -5.19 -2.09 5.54
N TRP A 144 -6.16 -2.22 6.45
CA TRP A 144 -7.56 -2.47 6.14
C TRP A 144 -8.49 -1.62 7.02
N PRO A 145 -8.54 -0.29 6.85
CA PRO A 145 -9.38 0.58 7.67
C PRO A 145 -10.87 0.24 7.52
N GLU A 146 -11.65 0.42 8.58
CA GLU A 146 -13.10 0.34 8.46
C GLU A 146 -13.60 1.55 7.67
N ILE A 147 -14.46 1.31 6.67
CA ILE A 147 -15.02 2.39 5.85
C ILE A 147 -16.42 2.70 6.38
N PRO A 148 -16.67 3.91 6.91
CA PRO A 148 -18.01 4.31 7.35
C PRO A 148 -19.05 4.15 6.24
N SER A 149 -20.23 3.62 6.58
CA SER A 149 -21.32 3.38 5.61
C SER A 149 -21.67 4.62 4.76
N PRO A 150 -21.77 5.84 5.31
CA PRO A 150 -22.05 7.03 4.50
C PRO A 150 -21.00 7.31 3.42
N LEU A 151 -19.72 7.05 3.71
CA LEU A 151 -18.64 7.24 2.74
C LEU A 151 -18.65 6.16 1.67
N LEU A 152 -18.98 4.92 2.03
CA LEU A 152 -19.14 3.83 1.08
C LEU A 152 -20.33 4.06 0.14
N GLU A 153 -21.46 4.57 0.66
CA GLU A 153 -22.60 4.97 -0.15
C GLU A 153 -22.26 6.08 -1.14
N GLU A 154 -21.53 7.10 -0.69
CA GLU A 154 -21.08 8.18 -1.58
C GLU A 154 -20.11 7.66 -2.64
N ALA A 155 -19.16 6.78 -2.29
CA ALA A 155 -18.28 6.13 -3.27
C ALA A 155 -19.07 5.36 -4.34
N ARG A 156 -20.15 4.66 -3.96
CA ARG A 156 -21.05 3.98 -4.91
C ARG A 156 -21.77 4.97 -5.82
N ARG A 157 -22.20 6.13 -5.31
CA ARG A 157 -22.77 7.20 -6.15
C ARG A 157 -21.75 7.72 -7.16
N LEU A 158 -20.51 7.95 -6.75
CA LEU A 158 -19.42 8.34 -7.65
C LEU A 158 -19.18 7.26 -8.73
N GLN A 159 -19.21 5.98 -8.35
CA GLN A 159 -19.10 4.88 -9.32
C GLN A 159 -20.19 4.91 -10.38
N HIS A 160 -21.43 5.15 -9.97
CA HIS A 160 -22.56 5.29 -10.89
C HIS A 160 -22.42 6.52 -11.80
N MET A 161 -21.94 7.64 -11.26
CA MET A 161 -21.68 8.86 -12.04
C MET A 161 -20.61 8.65 -13.11
N VAL A 162 -19.49 7.99 -12.78
CA VAL A 162 -18.43 7.66 -13.75
C VAL A 162 -18.99 6.76 -14.85
N LYS A 163 -19.78 5.73 -14.51
CA LYS A 163 -20.47 4.87 -15.49
C LYS A 163 -21.40 5.67 -16.42
N ARG A 164 -22.00 6.76 -15.91
CA ARG A 164 -22.85 7.69 -16.67
C ARG A 164 -22.08 8.83 -17.35
N ARG A 165 -20.79 8.61 -17.64
CA ARG A 165 -19.92 9.55 -18.39
C ARG A 165 -19.73 10.90 -17.69
N TRP A 166 -19.53 10.88 -16.37
CA TRP A 166 -18.99 12.03 -15.65
C TRP A 166 -17.74 12.58 -16.36
N LYS A 167 -17.66 13.92 -16.47
CA LYS A 167 -16.60 14.59 -17.23
C LYS A 167 -15.51 15.11 -16.29
N PRO A 168 -14.27 14.62 -16.38
CA PRO A 168 -13.17 15.17 -15.62
C PRO A 168 -12.86 16.61 -16.05
N PRO A 169 -12.34 17.45 -15.13
CA PRO A 169 -11.86 18.77 -15.48
C PRO A 169 -10.69 18.68 -16.48
N SER A 170 -10.50 19.73 -17.27
CA SER A 170 -9.34 19.83 -18.16
C SER A 170 -8.06 20.03 -17.36
N TYR A 171 -6.95 19.48 -17.86
CA TYR A 171 -5.63 19.65 -17.25
C TYR A 171 -4.65 20.17 -18.30
N ARG A 172 -4.07 21.35 -18.03
CA ARG A 172 -3.31 22.14 -19.02
C ARG A 172 -2.21 21.35 -19.75
N ASN A 173 -1.60 20.38 -19.09
CA ASN A 173 -0.44 19.64 -19.60
C ASN A 173 -0.68 18.12 -19.74
N GLY A 174 -1.94 17.69 -19.86
CA GLY A 174 -2.22 16.26 -19.94
C GLY A 174 -3.58 15.93 -20.54
N LYS A 175 -3.67 14.72 -21.09
CA LYS A 175 -4.95 14.14 -21.53
C LYS A 175 -5.38 13.11 -20.51
N VAL A 176 -6.69 13.01 -20.29
CA VAL A 176 -7.27 11.98 -19.43
C VAL A 176 -6.87 10.62 -19.96
N GLU A 177 -6.22 9.84 -19.11
CA GLU A 177 -5.79 8.47 -19.37
C GLU A 177 -6.74 7.48 -18.67
N SER A 178 -7.08 7.74 -17.40
CA SER A 178 -8.08 6.95 -16.67
C SER A 178 -8.93 7.80 -15.74
N VAL A 179 -10.15 7.32 -15.48
CA VAL A 179 -11.13 7.89 -14.54
C VAL A 179 -11.72 6.75 -13.73
N GLU A 180 -11.42 6.73 -12.43
CA GLU A 180 -11.66 5.57 -11.57
C GLU A 180 -12.34 6.01 -10.26
N PRO A 181 -13.56 5.54 -9.97
CA PRO A 181 -14.21 5.78 -8.69
C PRO A 181 -13.58 4.87 -7.61
N GLY A 182 -13.42 5.40 -6.40
CA GLY A 182 -12.84 4.64 -5.30
C GLY A 182 -12.83 5.40 -3.98
N ILE A 183 -12.01 4.92 -3.06
CA ILE A 183 -11.84 5.48 -1.73
C ILE A 183 -10.35 5.71 -1.48
N ILE A 184 -10.00 6.94 -1.10
CA ILE A 184 -8.65 7.29 -0.64
C ILE A 184 -8.69 7.41 0.90
N HIS A 185 -7.62 6.98 1.57
CA HIS A 185 -7.51 7.14 3.01
C HIS A 185 -6.05 7.34 3.44
N SER A 186 -5.88 7.65 4.73
CA SER A 186 -4.56 7.84 5.34
C SER A 186 -3.72 6.57 5.22
N PRO A 187 -2.41 6.68 4.96
CA PRO A 187 -1.55 5.52 4.78
C PRO A 187 -1.38 4.72 6.08
N ALA A 188 -0.89 3.49 5.96
CA ALA A 188 -0.69 2.57 7.07
C ALA A 188 0.11 3.17 8.24
N LEU A 189 1.13 3.98 7.94
CA LEU A 189 2.02 4.61 8.91
C LEU A 189 1.51 5.96 9.46
N SER A 190 0.28 6.36 9.14
CA SER A 190 -0.26 7.63 9.62
C SER A 190 -0.77 7.58 11.07
N PHE A 191 -0.60 8.68 11.80
CA PHE A 191 -1.18 8.87 13.13
C PHE A 191 -2.67 9.24 13.13
N VAL A 192 -3.25 9.52 11.96
CA VAL A 192 -4.68 9.84 11.81
C VAL A 192 -5.32 8.92 10.78
N MET A 193 -6.66 8.93 10.73
CA MET A 193 -7.45 8.14 9.79
C MET A 193 -8.49 8.99 9.07
N ASP A 194 -8.02 9.77 8.10
CA ASP A 194 -8.89 10.42 7.13
C ASP A 194 -9.28 9.42 6.03
N ILE A 195 -10.55 9.44 5.62
CA ILE A 195 -11.12 8.58 4.58
C ILE A 195 -12.04 9.45 3.71
N TYR A 196 -11.84 9.42 2.40
CA TYR A 196 -12.65 10.19 1.45
C TYR A 196 -13.06 9.33 0.24
N PRO A 197 -14.34 9.32 -0.14
CA PRO A 197 -14.77 8.83 -1.45
C PRO A 197 -14.27 9.82 -2.52
N ALA A 198 -13.71 9.31 -3.62
CA ALA A 198 -13.21 10.17 -4.69
C ALA A 198 -13.27 9.49 -6.07
N ILE A 199 -13.15 10.31 -7.10
CA ILE A 199 -12.86 9.91 -8.48
C ILE A 199 -11.38 10.22 -8.72
N ARG A 200 -10.57 9.19 -8.92
CA ARG A 200 -9.17 9.33 -9.34
C ARG A 200 -9.12 9.57 -10.84
N VAL A 201 -8.49 10.66 -11.26
CA VAL A 201 -8.24 10.98 -12.67
C VAL A 201 -6.74 10.98 -12.90
N ILE A 202 -6.28 10.10 -13.79
CA ILE A 202 -4.88 10.05 -14.21
C ILE A 202 -4.78 10.77 -15.55
N TYR A 203 -3.88 11.75 -15.63
CA TYR A 203 -3.57 12.47 -16.86
C TYR A 203 -2.22 12.01 -17.41
N GLY A 204 -2.25 11.46 -18.63
CA GLY A 204 -1.06 11.16 -19.41
C GLY A 204 -0.38 12.43 -19.90
N SER A 205 0.95 12.48 -19.82
CA SER A 205 1.74 13.64 -20.27
C SER A 205 1.64 13.80 -21.80
N THR A 206 1.31 15.01 -22.24
CA THR A 206 1.31 15.37 -23.68
C THR A 206 2.66 15.93 -24.15
N SER A 207 3.57 16.29 -23.24
CA SER A 207 4.90 16.81 -23.59
C SER A 207 5.92 15.69 -23.82
N LYS A 208 6.58 15.70 -25.00
CA LYS A 208 7.77 14.91 -25.29
C LYS A 208 8.87 15.31 -24.28
N GLY A 209 9.38 14.36 -23.49
CA GLY A 209 10.41 14.61 -22.46
C GLY A 209 9.94 14.53 -21.00
N ARG A 210 8.64 14.30 -20.73
CA ARG A 210 8.13 13.98 -19.37
C ARG A 210 7.66 12.53 -19.24
N ALA A 211 8.35 11.61 -19.91
CA ALA A 211 8.13 10.19 -19.70
C ALA A 211 8.29 9.85 -18.21
N GLY A 212 7.31 9.13 -17.64
CA GLY A 212 7.31 8.73 -16.23
C GLY A 212 6.62 9.69 -15.25
N LYS A 213 6.18 10.89 -15.65
CA LYS A 213 5.44 11.82 -14.77
C LYS A 213 3.98 11.93 -15.19
N LYS A 214 3.09 11.20 -14.51
CA LYS A 214 1.62 11.31 -14.66
C LYS A 214 1.05 12.12 -13.50
N ALA A 215 0.14 13.04 -13.80
CA ALA A 215 -0.60 13.74 -12.76
C ALA A 215 -1.80 12.88 -12.35
N ALA A 216 -1.96 12.62 -11.06
CA ALA A 216 -3.13 11.96 -10.50
C ALA A 216 -3.87 12.96 -9.62
N LEU A 217 -5.14 13.20 -9.91
CA LEU A 217 -6.04 14.02 -9.09
C LEU A 217 -7.08 13.12 -8.43
N TYR A 218 -7.48 13.47 -7.21
CA TYR A 218 -8.60 12.84 -6.51
C TYR A 218 -9.69 13.89 -6.35
N LEU A 219 -10.84 13.64 -6.94
CA LEU A 219 -11.89 14.64 -7.15
C LEU A 219 -13.23 14.18 -6.57
N ASP A 220 -14.05 15.14 -6.13
CA ASP A 220 -15.43 14.92 -5.72
C ASP A 220 -16.38 14.83 -6.93
N ARG A 221 -17.69 14.71 -6.66
CA ARG A 221 -18.75 14.65 -7.68
C ARG A 221 -18.78 15.86 -8.63
N HIS A 222 -18.24 17.00 -8.20
CA HIS A 222 -18.22 18.28 -8.92
C HIS A 222 -16.89 18.53 -9.64
N GLY A 223 -15.92 17.62 -9.55
CA GLY A 223 -14.59 17.82 -10.11
C GLY A 223 -13.69 18.71 -9.28
N LYS A 224 -14.03 18.95 -8.00
CA LYS A 224 -13.18 19.67 -7.06
C LYS A 224 -12.26 18.70 -6.32
N PRO A 225 -11.02 19.10 -5.96
CA PRO A 225 -10.13 18.25 -5.18
C PRO A 225 -10.76 17.84 -3.84
N VAL A 226 -10.66 16.55 -3.50
CA VAL A 226 -10.88 16.11 -2.11
C VAL A 226 -9.63 16.39 -1.29
N PRO A 227 -9.73 16.54 0.04
CA PRO A 227 -8.57 16.68 0.89
C PRO A 227 -7.61 15.49 0.73
N ILE A 228 -6.31 15.77 0.68
CA ILE A 228 -5.30 14.71 0.72
C ILE A 228 -5.28 14.17 2.15
N PRO A 229 -5.42 12.84 2.35
CA PRO A 229 -5.36 12.25 3.68
C PRO A 229 -4.05 12.60 4.38
N ARG A 230 -4.16 13.05 5.63
CA ARG A 230 -3.00 13.47 6.42
C ARG A 230 -2.15 12.27 6.83
N VAL A 231 -0.87 12.53 7.10
CA VAL A 231 0.07 11.53 7.64
C VAL A 231 0.25 11.70 9.15
N GLY A 232 0.10 12.92 9.67
CA GLY A 232 0.07 13.22 11.09
C GLY A 232 -0.76 14.48 11.37
N GLU A 233 -0.82 14.88 12.64
CA GLU A 233 -1.43 16.16 13.04
C GLU A 233 -0.52 17.32 12.63
N MET A 234 -0.54 17.69 11.35
CA MET A 234 -0.04 18.98 10.91
C MET A 234 -1.24 19.86 10.50
N PRO A 235 -1.22 21.18 10.80
CA PRO A 235 -2.26 22.08 10.34
C PRO A 235 -2.33 22.01 8.81
N TYR A 236 -3.53 21.83 8.28
CA TYR A 236 -3.78 21.90 6.85
C TYR A 236 -3.52 23.33 6.38
N GLU A 237 -2.39 23.57 5.71
CA GLU A 237 -2.23 24.78 4.92
C GLU A 237 -3.09 24.63 3.67
N GLU A 238 -4.25 25.26 3.68
CA GLU A 238 -5.07 25.44 2.49
C GLU A 238 -4.19 26.11 1.43
N ARG A 239 -3.89 25.36 0.37
CA ARG A 239 -3.07 25.88 -0.73
C ARG A 239 -3.92 26.88 -1.50
N LEU A 240 -4.00 28.11 -0.99
CA LEU A 240 -4.61 29.25 -1.68
C LEU A 240 -4.02 29.26 -3.09
N GLU A 241 -4.87 28.98 -4.07
CA GLU A 241 -4.52 29.16 -5.47
C GLU A 241 -4.02 30.59 -5.60
N ARG A 242 -2.72 30.76 -5.87
CA ARG A 242 -2.21 32.04 -6.36
C ARG A 242 -2.84 32.24 -7.73
N SER A 243 -4.01 32.87 -7.75
CA SER A 243 -4.52 33.61 -8.88
C SER A 243 -3.43 34.59 -9.28
N ARG A 244 -2.67 34.24 -10.32
CA ARG A 244 -1.77 35.17 -10.98
C ARG A 244 -2.64 36.17 -11.73
N SER A 245 -2.76 37.36 -11.14
CA SER A 245 -3.00 38.61 -11.88
C SER A 245 -1.90 38.83 -12.91
#